data_AF-A0A1L3F9E7-F1
#
_entry.id   AF-A0A1L3F9E7-F1
#
_cell.length_a   1.000
_cell.length_b   1.000
_cell.length_c   1.000
_cell.angle_alpha   90.00
_cell.angle_beta   90.00
_cell.angle_gamma   90.00
#
_symmetry.space_group_name_H-M   'P 1'
#
loop_
_entity.id
_entity.type
_entity.pdbx_description
1 polymer ?
#
loop_
_entity_poly.entity_id
_entity_poly.type
_entity_poly.pdbx_seq_one_letter_code
_entity_poly.pdbx_strand_id
1 'polypeptide(L)' 'MTPMTVFVYVNTAKKVGDVEYIKIFATVAAAERWLEENDPEGVVFEYDVIE' A
#
# COMPACT_ATOMS: atom_id res chain seq x y z
N MET A 1 1.49 20.42 -12.38
CA MET A 1 1.55 19.80 -11.04
C MET A 1 1.59 18.31 -11.28
N THR A 2 2.58 17.60 -10.75
CA THR A 2 2.59 16.13 -10.82
C THR A 2 1.41 15.63 -9.99
N PRO A 3 0.57 14.70 -10.49
CA PRO A 3 -0.51 14.13 -9.69
C PRO A 3 0.08 13.51 -8.41
N MET A 4 -0.55 13.76 -7.25
CA MET A 4 -0.19 13.05 -6.02
C MET A 4 -0.76 11.64 -6.11
N THR A 5 0.12 10.64 -6.05
CA THR A 5 -0.28 9.24 -6.00
C THR A 5 0.04 8.64 -4.63
N VAL A 6 -0.68 7.57 -4.29
CA VAL A 6 -0.44 6.74 -3.12
C VAL A 6 -0.37 5.28 -3.54
N PHE A 7 0.34 4.49 -2.75
CA PHE A 7 0.51 3.07 -2.98
C PHE A 7 -0.23 2.31 -1.87
N VAL A 8 -1.20 1.48 -2.24
CA VAL A 8 -2.13 0.82 -1.30
C VAL A 8 -1.93 -0.68 -1.34
N TYR A 9 -1.61 -1.26 -0.17
CA TYR A 9 -1.56 -2.69 0.08
C TYR A 9 -2.81 -3.12 0.84
N VAL A 10 -3.39 -4.26 0.46
CA VAL A 10 -4.57 -4.84 1.10
C VAL A 10 -4.24 -6.24 1.62
N ASN A 11 -4.28 -6.41 2.94
CA ASN A 11 -4.11 -7.71 3.57
C ASN A 11 -5.43 -8.48 3.61
N THR A 12 -5.67 -9.32 2.60
CA THR A 12 -6.90 -10.12 2.50
C THR A 12 -7.04 -11.20 3.57
N ALA A 13 -5.98 -11.50 4.34
CA ALA A 13 -6.05 -12.39 5.49
C ALA A 13 -6.66 -11.71 6.75
N LYS A 14 -6.83 -10.39 6.73
CA LYS A 14 -7.41 -9.60 7.82
C LYS A 14 -8.85 -9.21 7.50
N LYS A 15 -9.64 -8.94 8.55
CA LYS A 15 -11.01 -8.47 8.39
C LYS A 15 -11.04 -6.98 8.04
N VAL A 16 -12.05 -6.57 7.29
CA VAL A 16 -12.34 -5.15 7.06
C VAL A 16 -12.49 -4.44 8.41
N GLY A 17 -11.75 -3.36 8.60
CA GLY A 17 -11.69 -2.59 9.86
C GLY A 17 -10.53 -2.98 10.80
N ASP A 18 -9.78 -4.04 10.49
CA ASP A 18 -8.52 -4.32 11.16
C ASP A 18 -7.46 -3.27 10.76
N VAL A 19 -6.62 -2.84 11.72
CA VAL A 19 -5.57 -1.85 11.48
C VAL A 19 -4.52 -2.34 10.48
N GLU A 20 -4.37 -3.65 10.32
CA GLU A 20 -3.46 -4.28 9.38
C GLU A 20 -4.13 -4.61 8.03
N TYR A 21 -5.42 -4.32 7.86
CA TYR A 21 -6.14 -4.62 6.62
C TYR A 21 -5.66 -3.76 5.45
N ILE A 22 -5.39 -2.47 5.68
CA ILE A 22 -4.89 -1.54 4.67
C ILE A 22 -3.60 -0.90 5.15
N LYS A 23 -2.61 -0.85 4.25
CA LYS A 23 -1.40 -0.05 4.44
C LYS A 23 -1.22 0.88 3.25
N ILE A 24 -0.93 2.15 3.53
CA ILE A 24 -0.76 3.20 2.53
C ILE A 24 0.68 3.71 2.60
N PHE A 25 1.34 3.80 1.45
CA PHE A 25 2.70 4.31 1.31
C PHE A 25 2.71 5.55 0.42
N ALA A 26 3.57 6.50 0.77
CA ALA A 26 3.75 7.75 0.02
C ALA A 26 4.67 7.58 -1.21
N THR A 27 5.47 6.51 -1.26
CA THR A 27 6.41 6.24 -2.34
C THR A 27 6.47 4.76 -2.66
N VAL A 28 6.75 4.42 -3.92
CA VAL A 28 6.96 3.03 -4.36
C VAL A 28 8.10 2.36 -3.59
N ALA A 29 9.22 3.07 -3.36
CA ALA A 29 10.37 2.52 -2.64
C ALA A 29 10.04 2.16 -1.18
N ALA A 30 9.15 2.89 -0.52
CA ALA A 30 8.69 2.53 0.83
C ALA A 30 7.79 1.30 0.80
N ALA A 31 6.95 1.15 -0.24
CA ALA A 31 6.11 -0.02 -0.43
C ALA A 31 6.95 -1.27 -0.72
N GLU A 32 7.89 -1.19 -1.66
CA GLU A 32 8.79 -2.30 -2.05
C GLU A 32 9.60 -2.80 -0.86
N ARG A 33 10.27 -1.89 -0.14
CA ARG A 33 11.03 -2.26 1.06
C ARG A 33 10.16 -2.93 2.11
N TRP A 34 8.93 -2.44 2.31
CA TRP A 34 8.02 -3.04 3.28
C TRP A 34 7.59 -4.44 2.84
N LEU A 35 7.29 -4.66 1.55
CA LEU A 35 6.95 -5.98 1.01
C LEU A 35 8.10 -6.97 1.20
N GLU A 36 9.33 -6.60 0.84
CA GLU A 36 10.51 -7.45 1.00
C GLU A 36 10.68 -7.97 2.44
N GLU A 37 10.37 -7.13 3.43
CA GLU A 37 10.52 -7.44 4.86
C GLU A 37 9.32 -8.18 5.45
N ASN A 38 8.09 -7.99 4.92
CA ASN A 38 6.85 -8.40 5.62
C ASN A 38 5.96 -9.35 4.80
N ASP A 39 5.90 -9.17 3.49
CA ASP A 39 5.06 -9.97 2.59
C ASP A 39 5.68 -9.98 1.18
N PRO A 40 6.72 -10.81 0.93
CA PRO A 40 7.47 -10.80 -0.33
C PRO A 40 6.63 -11.20 -1.55
N GLU A 41 5.50 -11.87 -1.34
CA GLU A 41 4.54 -12.24 -2.39
C GLU A 41 3.38 -11.22 -2.50
N GLY A 42 3.34 -10.24 -1.59
CA GLY A 42 2.34 -9.19 -1.55
C GLY A 42 2.48 -8.21 -2.71
N VAL A 43 1.36 -7.55 -3.03
CA VAL A 43 1.28 -6.59 -4.14
C VAL A 43 0.71 -5.27 -3.63
N VAL A 44 1.31 -4.17 -4.08
CA VAL A 44 0.82 -2.81 -3.81
C VAL A 44 0.33 -2.18 -5.11
N PHE A 45 -0.80 -1.49 -5.05
CA PHE A 45 -1.41 -0.83 -6.21
C PHE A 45 -1.28 0.68 -6.11
N GLU A 46 -0.95 1.34 -7.22
CA GLU A 46 -0.86 2.80 -7.31
C GLU A 46 -2.25 3.40 -7.59
N TYR A 47 -2.58 4.48 -6.87
CA TYR A 47 -3.81 5.23 -7.02
C TYR A 47 -3.54 6.73 -7.01
N ASP A 48 -4.24 7.47 -7.87
CA ASP A 48 -4.31 8.93 -7.79
C ASP A 48 -5.07 9.38 -6.54
N VAL A 49 -4.56 10.42 -5.88
CA VAL A 49 -5.29 11.13 -4.82
C VAL A 49 -6.29 12.07 -5.47
N ILE A 50 -7.57 11.90 -5.13
CA ILE A 50 -8.68 12.74 -5.58
C ILE A 50 -8.99 13.77 -4.48
N GLU A 51 -9.18 15.04 -4.87
CA GLU A 51 -9.56 16.16 -4.00
C GLU A 51 -11.08 16.27 -3.77
#